data_AF-A0A7J8LA17-F1
#
_entry.id   AF-A0A7J8LA17-F1
#
_cell.length_a   1.000
_cell.length_b   1.000
_cell.length_c   1.000
_cell.angle_alpha   90.00
_cell.angle_beta   90.00
_cell.angle_gamma   90.00
#
_symmetry.space_group_name_H-M   'P 1'
#
loop_
_entity.id
_entity.type
_entity.pdbx_description
1 polymer ?
#
loop_
_entity_poly.entity_id
_entity_poly.type
_entity_poly.pdbx_seq_one_letter_code
_entity_poly.pdbx_strand_id
1 'polypeptide(L)'
;MADNNLRIVVEKNPSESKLSELNIKCWPKWGCSPGKYQLKFDAEETCYLLKGKVRVYPKGSTEFVEFGAGDLVTIPKGLSCTWDVSVAVDKHYKFESSSPPPSSSRQ
;
A
#
# COMPACT_ATOMS: atom_id res chain seq x y z
N MET A 1 1.41 -22.14 -14.14
CA MET A 1 0.21 -21.71 -13.41
C MET A 1 0.63 -20.49 -12.62
N ALA A 2 0.13 -19.30 -12.95
CA ALA A 2 0.52 -18.10 -12.22
C ALA A 2 0.00 -18.22 -10.79
N ASP A 3 0.93 -18.35 -9.85
CA ASP A 3 0.79 -18.14 -8.43
C ASP A 3 0.16 -16.76 -8.19
N ASN A 4 -1.17 -16.71 -8.24
CA ASN A 4 -1.97 -15.52 -7.94
C ASN A 4 -2.00 -15.28 -6.42
N ASN A 5 -0.82 -15.21 -5.82
CA ASN A 5 -0.67 -15.04 -4.40
C ASN A 5 -0.85 -13.56 -4.07
N LEU A 6 -2.11 -13.10 -4.11
CA LEU A 6 -2.52 -11.75 -3.73
C LEU A 6 -2.34 -11.59 -2.21
N ARG A 7 -1.10 -11.46 -1.76
CA ARG A 7 -0.75 -11.23 -0.36
C ARG A 7 -0.23 -9.82 -0.17
N ILE A 8 -0.68 -9.20 0.91
CA ILE A 8 -0.20 -7.90 1.35
C ILE A 8 1.19 -8.10 1.94
N VAL A 9 2.17 -7.33 1.46
CA VAL A 9 3.54 -7.35 2.00
C VAL A 9 3.69 -6.16 2.94
N VAL A 10 4.11 -6.42 4.17
CA VAL A 10 4.40 -5.37 5.17
C VAL A 10 5.88 -5.44 5.51
N GLU A 11 6.60 -4.38 5.15
CA GLU A 11 7.99 -4.16 5.50
C GLU A 11 8.03 -3.21 6.72
N LYS A 12 8.33 -3.79 7.88
CA LYS A 12 8.44 -3.04 9.13
C LYS A 12 9.78 -2.32 9.20
N ASN A 13 9.74 -1.02 9.43
CA ASN A 13 10.94 -0.18 9.55
C ASN A 13 11.89 -0.32 8.34
N PRO A 14 11.44 0.05 7.13
CA PRO A 14 12.26 0.03 5.92
C PRO A 14 13.46 0.99 6.05
N SER A 15 14.57 0.66 5.40
CA SER A 15 15.76 1.52 5.38
C SER A 15 15.48 2.85 4.69
N GLU A 16 16.07 3.94 5.19
CA GLU A 16 15.94 5.28 4.61
C GLU A 16 16.34 5.36 3.13
N SER A 17 17.35 4.57 2.72
CA SER A 17 17.76 4.46 1.32
C SER A 17 16.60 4.01 0.44
N LYS A 18 15.88 2.95 0.85
CA LYS A 18 14.76 2.41 0.10
C LYS A 18 13.59 3.38 0.02
N LEU A 19 13.27 4.06 1.13
CA LEU A 19 12.26 5.12 1.14
C LEU A 19 12.61 6.27 0.19
N SER A 20 13.90 6.61 0.12
CA SER A 20 14.42 7.66 -0.78
C SER A 20 14.42 7.21 -2.24
N GLU A 21 14.80 5.97 -2.54
CA GLU A 21 14.73 5.37 -3.88
C GLU A 21 13.29 5.34 -4.40
N LEU A 22 12.35 4.95 -3.54
CA LEU A 22 10.91 4.99 -3.83
C LEU A 22 10.36 6.41 -3.97
N ASN A 23 11.10 7.42 -3.54
CA ASN A 23 10.70 8.83 -3.53
C ASN A 23 9.37 9.03 -2.78
N ILE A 24 9.19 8.37 -1.62
CA ILE A 24 7.93 8.43 -0.86
C ILE A 24 7.51 9.86 -0.50
N LYS A 25 8.48 10.79 -0.39
CA LYS A 25 8.25 12.21 -0.09
C LYS A 25 7.51 12.93 -1.23
N CYS A 26 7.61 12.42 -2.46
CA CYS A 26 6.93 12.96 -3.64
C CYS A 26 5.53 12.36 -3.82
N TRP A 27 5.21 11.27 -3.12
CA TRP A 27 3.91 10.62 -3.22
C TRP A 27 2.83 11.49 -2.60
N PRO A 28 1.60 11.47 -3.14
CA PRO A 28 0.47 12.14 -2.52
C PRO A 28 0.24 11.64 -1.10
N LYS A 29 -0.15 12.56 -0.23
CA LYS A 29 -0.55 12.26 1.15
C LYS A 29 -2.03 11.96 1.18
N TRP A 30 -2.38 10.93 1.94
CA TRP A 30 -3.77 10.59 2.22
C TRP A 30 -3.96 10.44 3.73
N GLY A 31 -5.05 11.01 4.21
CA GLY A 31 -5.45 10.95 5.61
C GLY A 31 -6.88 10.45 5.75
N CYS A 32 -7.14 9.64 6.76
CA CYS A 32 -8.49 9.11 6.99
C CYS A 32 -8.79 8.87 8.47
N SER A 33 -10.01 9.17 8.85
CA SER A 33 -10.54 8.98 10.21
C SER A 33 -10.72 7.49 10.54
N PRO A 34 -10.64 7.12 11.83
CA PRO A 34 -10.87 5.74 12.26
C PRO A 34 -12.26 5.25 11.84
N GLY A 35 -12.33 4.01 11.37
CA GLY A 35 -13.52 3.43 10.74
C GLY A 35 -13.19 2.19 9.91
N LYS A 36 -14.23 1.55 9.37
CA LYS A 36 -14.12 0.37 8.50
C LYS A 36 -14.40 0.73 7.05
N TYR A 37 -13.47 0.43 6.16
CA TYR A 37 -13.54 0.75 4.74
C TYR A 37 -13.32 -0.49 3.89
N GLN A 38 -14.23 -0.77 2.97
CA GLN A 38 -14.07 -1.87 2.02
C GLN A 38 -13.39 -1.33 0.77
N LEU A 39 -12.19 -1.83 0.49
CA LEU A 39 -11.37 -1.37 -0.62
C LEU A 39 -11.11 -2.51 -1.62
N LYS A 40 -11.12 -2.13 -2.90
CA LYS A 40 -10.70 -3.00 -4.00
C LYS A 40 -9.59 -2.30 -4.75
N PHE A 41 -8.44 -2.95 -4.82
CA PHE A 41 -7.26 -2.42 -5.49
C PHE A 41 -7.27 -2.89 -6.94
N ASP A 42 -7.49 -1.97 -7.89
CA ASP A 42 -7.46 -2.29 -9.33
C ASP A 42 -6.05 -2.20 -9.94
N ALA A 43 -5.11 -1.63 -9.18
CA ALA A 43 -3.69 -1.56 -9.46
C ALA A 43 -2.90 -1.91 -8.20
N GLU A 44 -1.61 -2.21 -8.35
CA GLU A 44 -0.74 -2.38 -7.20
C GLU A 44 -0.58 -1.03 -6.50
N GLU A 45 -0.88 -0.98 -5.21
CA GLU A 45 -0.68 0.21 -4.37
C GLU A 45 0.49 -0.06 -3.42
N THR A 46 1.50 0.79 -3.48
CA THR A 46 2.49 0.88 -2.40
C THR A 46 2.18 2.08 -1.55
N CYS A 47 2.11 1.89 -0.24
CA CYS A 47 1.85 2.96 0.70
C CYS A 47 2.74 2.88 1.94
N TYR A 48 3.19 4.04 2.41
CA TYR A 48 4.01 4.19 3.60
C TYR A 48 3.22 4.92 4.67
N LEU A 49 3.00 4.28 5.82
CA LEU A 49 2.26 4.89 6.90
C LEU A 49 3.17 5.81 7.71
N LEU A 50 2.80 7.08 7.79
CA LEU A 50 3.44 8.06 8.66
C LEU A 50 2.88 8.01 10.07
N LYS A 51 1.55 7.83 10.18
CA LYS A 51 0.81 7.77 11.44
C LYS A 51 -0.40 6.85 11.32
N GLY A 52 -0.87 6.37 12.48
CA GLY A 52 -2.09 5.59 12.59
C GLY A 52 -1.84 4.09 12.77
N LYS A 53 -2.94 3.35 12.82
CA LYS A 53 -2.95 1.90 13.01
C LYS A 53 -4.11 1.28 12.25
N VAL A 54 -3.80 0.31 11.40
CA VAL A 54 -4.77 -0.32 10.50
C VAL A 54 -4.65 -1.83 10.57
N ARG A 55 -5.80 -2.51 10.55
CA ARG A 55 -5.90 -3.95 10.32
C ARG A 55 -6.58 -4.20 9.00
N VAL A 56 -5.92 -4.92 8.12
CA VAL A 56 -6.45 -5.26 6.81
C VAL A 56 -6.89 -6.71 6.79
N TYR A 57 -8.13 -6.93 6.39
CA TYR A 57 -8.76 -8.24 6.28
C TYR A 57 -8.92 -8.61 4.80
N PRO A 58 -7.95 -9.34 4.20
CA PRO A 58 -8.06 -9.81 2.83
C PRO A 58 -9.24 -10.75 2.63
N LYS A 59 -9.99 -10.53 1.54
CA LYS A 59 -11.18 -11.32 1.23
C LYS A 59 -10.77 -12.75 0.86
N GLY A 60 -11.34 -13.73 1.56
CA GLY A 60 -11.01 -15.15 1.38
C GLY A 60 -9.87 -15.65 2.28
N SER A 61 -9.33 -14.79 3.14
CA SER A 61 -8.38 -15.17 4.19
C SER A 61 -9.02 -15.00 5.55
N THR A 62 -8.73 -15.94 6.47
CA THR A 62 -9.10 -15.82 7.89
C THR A 62 -8.11 -14.98 8.69
N GLU A 63 -6.91 -14.76 8.13
CA GLU A 63 -5.88 -13.95 8.74
C GLU A 63 -6.04 -12.46 8.39
N PHE A 64 -5.58 -11.61 9.29
CA PHE A 64 -5.51 -10.17 9.09
C PHE A 64 -4.06 -9.69 9.14
N VAL A 65 -3.81 -8.58 8.46
CA VAL A 65 -2.50 -7.95 8.42
C VAL A 65 -2.58 -6.64 9.19
N GLU A 66 -1.83 -6.51 10.28
CA GLU A 66 -1.75 -5.30 11.09
C GLU A 66 -0.47 -4.52 10.79
N PHE A 67 -0.60 -3.23 10.50
CA PHE A 67 0.50 -2.31 10.27
C PHE A 67 0.16 -0.91 10.79
N GLY A 68 1.18 -0.09 11.00
CA GLY A 68 1.06 1.24 11.58
C GLY A 68 2.15 2.19 11.12
N ALA A 69 2.31 3.27 11.88
CA ALA A 69 3.33 4.29 11.64
C ALA A 69 4.73 3.70 11.47
N GLY A 70 5.41 4.03 10.37
CA GLY A 70 6.74 3.56 10.03
C GLY A 70 6.78 2.31 9.14
N ASP A 71 5.64 1.71 8.82
CA ASP A 71 5.56 0.50 7.99
C ASP A 71 5.31 0.84 6.51
N LEU A 72 6.01 0.15 5.61
CA LEU A 72 5.78 0.19 4.17
C LEU A 72 4.94 -1.02 3.76
N VAL A 73 3.82 -0.77 3.08
CA VAL A 73 2.82 -1.77 2.74
C VAL A 73 2.63 -1.79 1.23
N THR A 74 2.79 -2.97 0.63
CA THR A 74 2.54 -3.20 -0.79
C THR A 74 1.33 -4.11 -0.96
N ILE A 75 0.37 -3.64 -1.75
CA ILE A 75 -0.93 -4.24 -1.93
C ILE A 75 -1.07 -4.63 -3.40
N PRO A 76 -1.17 -5.92 -3.73
CA PRO A 76 -1.17 -6.36 -5.11
C PRO A 76 -2.45 -5.97 -5.84
N LYS A 77 -2.33 -5.75 -7.15
CA LYS A 77 -3.46 -5.53 -8.05
C LYS A 77 -4.48 -6.68 -7.95
N GLY A 78 -5.75 -6.32 -7.88
CA GLY A 78 -6.88 -7.25 -7.81
C GLY A 78 -7.25 -7.68 -6.38
N LEU A 79 -6.47 -7.28 -5.36
CA LEU A 79 -6.81 -7.58 -3.98
C LEU A 79 -8.07 -6.85 -3.55
N SER A 80 -8.98 -7.58 -2.92
CA SER A 80 -10.14 -7.01 -2.21
C SER A 80 -9.95 -7.24 -0.71
N CYS A 81 -10.04 -6.18 0.09
CA CYS A 81 -9.84 -6.30 1.53
C CYS A 81 -10.63 -5.23 2.31
N THR A 82 -10.83 -5.48 3.60
CA THR A 82 -11.47 -4.50 4.50
C THR A 82 -10.41 -3.89 5.39
N TRP A 83 -10.29 -2.56 5.36
CA TRP A 83 -9.42 -1.78 6.24
C TRP A 83 -10.20 -1.39 7.50
N ASP A 84 -9.77 -1.89 8.65
CA ASP A 84 -10.23 -1.48 9.97
C ASP A 84 -9.19 -0.50 10.55
N VAL A 85 -9.51 0.78 10.45
CA VAL A 85 -8.66 1.87 10.90
C VAL A 85 -8.99 2.14 12.36
N SER A 86 -8.09 1.72 13.25
CA SER A 86 -8.27 1.91 14.70
C SER A 86 -7.84 3.32 15.14
N VAL A 87 -6.82 3.88 14.49
CA VAL A 87 -6.31 5.23 14.75
C VAL A 87 -6.20 5.95 13.42
N ALA A 88 -6.58 7.24 13.38
CA ALA A 88 -6.51 8.07 12.19
C ALA A 88 -5.17 7.89 11.45
N VAL A 89 -5.27 7.61 10.16
CA VAL A 89 -4.12 7.26 9.32
C VAL A 89 -3.63 8.50 8.61
N ASP A 90 -2.31 8.63 8.53
CA ASP A 90 -1.62 9.53 7.60
C ASP A 90 -0.62 8.66 6.83
N LYS A 91 -0.76 8.57 5.50
CA LYS A 91 0.10 7.73 4.66
C LYS A 91 0.46 8.42 3.36
N HIS A 92 1.63 8.09 2.83
CA HIS A 92 1.96 8.32 1.43
C HIS A 92 1.52 7.12 0.61
N TYR A 93 0.93 7.33 -0.57
CA TYR A 93 0.48 6.24 -1.42
C TYR A 93 0.90 6.47 -2.87
N LYS A 94 1.18 5.39 -3.59
CA LYS A 94 1.47 5.39 -5.02
C LYS A 94 0.82 4.17 -5.65
N PHE A 95 0.04 4.42 -6.69
CA PHE A 95 -0.46 3.37 -7.56
C PHE A 95 0.56 3.14 -8.68
N GLU A 96 0.88 1.88 -8.95
CA GLU A 96 1.56 1.50 -10.19
C GLU A 96 0.55 1.65 -11.33
N SER A 97 0.53 2.85 -11.91
CA SER A 97 -0.18 3.07 -13.16
C SER A 97 0.56 2.27 -14.23
N SER A 98 -0.10 1.27 -14.80
CA SER A 98 0.40 0.53 -15.96
C SER A 98 0.39 1.47 -17.18
N SER A 99 1.26 2.45 -17.17
CA SER A 99 1.75 3.09 -18.39
C SER A 99 3.16 2.57 -18.58
N PRO A 100 3.49 1.92 -19.71
CA PRO A 100 4.89 1.75 -20.05
C PRO A 100 5.55 3.14 -19.95
N PRO A 101 6.81 3.25 -19.52
CA PRO A 101 7.52 4.51 -19.69
C PRO A 101 7.31 4.92 -21.16
N PRO A 102 7.00 6.19 -21.48
CA PRO A 102 7.15 6.62 -22.85
C PRO A 102 8.59 6.26 -23.20
N SER A 103 8.75 5.24 -24.06
CA SER A 103 10.04 4.87 -24.59
C SER A 103 10.59 6.16 -25.13
N SER A 104 11.55 6.74 -24.42
CA SER A 104 12.23 7.94 -24.86
C SER A 104 13.14 7.44 -25.98
N SER A 105 12.54 7.19 -27.13
CA SER A 105 13.20 7.20 -28.41
C SER A 105 13.71 8.61 -28.57
N ARG A 106 14.94 8.84 -28.10
CA ARG A 106 15.71 10.02 -28.40
C ARG A 106 17.04 9.57 -28.98
N GLN A 107 17.05 9.62 -30.32
CA GLN A 107 18.15 9.65 -31.28
C GLN A 107 19.16 8.51 -31.27
#